data_AF-A0A8H6RVL0-F1
#
_entry.id   AF-A0A8H6RVL0-F1
#
_cell.length_a   1.000
_cell.length_b   1.000
_cell.length_c   1.000
_cell.angle_alpha   90.00
_cell.angle_beta   90.00
_cell.angle_gamma   90.00
#
_symmetry.space_group_name_H-M   'P 1'
#
loop_
_entity.id
_entity.type
_entity.pdbx_description
1 polymer ?
#
loop_
_entity_poly.entity_id
_entity_poly.type
_entity_poly.pdbx_seq_one_letter_code
_entity_poly.pdbx_strand_id
1 'polypeptide(L)'
;MSKTELERYTQEELTDGGDKTSTSVKAGPSVPAGSSKKGTKGKEPAGKDNTDGGELEGGPVLKTARSAKTPLPQIVLGARELCTYFPHHARWPRYLLRLLRNDWRYKDIAKAQLYARAELTKDNLKSRDDAIRQQSLTNGHIYYNDNSWTMQDWFRDHHADSAPYPAGANYPHVYTPGLDQAAWGPASQNTWTLAAGNVSTTQLTFLEMWQGVVNHPTGQDAGVLTQILHWASQQGDFYMSTHTVTDIPNIVAANQNRFVLPQEATRPDWDQRALQRLRANVPDP
;
A
#
# COMPACT_ATOMS: atom_id res chain seq x y z
N MET A 1 2.16 -25.03 -15.71
CA MET A 1 3.17 -24.14 -16.30
C MET A 1 4.51 -24.82 -16.13
N SER A 2 5.20 -25.12 -17.24
CA SER A 2 6.45 -25.87 -17.20
C SER A 2 7.62 -24.92 -16.91
N LYS A 3 8.67 -25.46 -16.29
CA LYS A 3 9.92 -24.77 -15.91
C LYS A 3 10.65 -24.06 -17.07
N THR A 4 10.25 -24.33 -18.31
CA THR A 4 10.95 -23.92 -19.53
C THR A 4 10.55 -22.51 -20.03
N GLU A 5 9.48 -21.91 -19.48
CA GLU A 5 9.08 -20.53 -19.85
C GLU A 5 9.79 -19.46 -19.01
N LEU A 6 10.41 -19.81 -17.88
CA LEU A 6 11.06 -18.84 -16.99
C LEU A 6 12.47 -18.41 -17.47
N GLU A 7 13.14 -19.21 -18.30
CA GLU A 7 14.53 -18.94 -18.72
C GLU A 7 14.64 -18.04 -19.96
N ARG A 8 13.56 -17.84 -20.72
CA ARG A 8 13.59 -16.98 -21.93
C ARG A 8 13.52 -15.48 -21.63
N TYR A 9 13.14 -15.07 -20.42
CA TYR A 9 12.97 -13.64 -20.10
C TYR A 9 14.27 -12.91 -19.74
N THR A 10 15.39 -13.63 -19.58
CA THR A 10 16.65 -13.06 -19.10
C THR A 10 17.61 -12.58 -20.20
N GLN A 11 17.26 -12.67 -21.49
CA GLN A 11 18.20 -12.45 -22.59
C GLN A 11 17.82 -11.38 -23.63
N GLU A 12 16.68 -10.69 -23.53
CA GLU A 12 16.26 -9.71 -24.56
C GLU A 12 16.45 -8.22 -24.20
N GLU A 13 17.03 -7.85 -23.05
CA GLU A 13 17.29 -6.44 -22.69
C GLU A 13 18.75 -5.97 -22.87
N LEU A 14 19.48 -6.53 -23.84
CA LEU A 14 20.79 -6.01 -24.22
C LEU A 14 20.94 -6.02 -25.73
N THR A 15 20.40 -4.99 -26.38
CA THR A 15 20.95 -4.32 -27.57
C THR A 15 19.99 -3.22 -28.00
N ASP A 16 20.40 -1.95 -27.94
CA ASP A 16 20.63 -1.13 -29.14
C ASP A 16 20.75 0.37 -28.80
N GLY A 17 21.79 0.99 -29.37
CA GLY A 17 21.70 2.33 -29.94
C GLY A 17 21.97 3.56 -29.08
N GLY A 18 23.08 4.25 -29.37
CA GLY A 18 22.97 5.70 -29.58
C GLY A 18 24.08 6.60 -29.03
N ASP A 19 25.25 6.54 -29.65
CA ASP A 19 26.31 7.55 -29.60
C ASP A 19 25.79 8.92 -30.12
N LYS A 20 25.87 9.99 -29.30
CA LYS A 20 25.97 11.39 -29.76
C LYS A 20 26.74 12.24 -28.75
N THR A 21 27.94 12.61 -29.18
CA THR A 21 28.76 13.72 -28.71
C THR A 21 28.10 15.07 -29.00
N SER A 22 28.07 15.98 -28.02
CA SER A 22 28.16 17.43 -28.27
C SER A 22 28.56 18.20 -27.01
N THR A 23 29.74 18.81 -27.09
CA THR A 23 30.35 19.77 -26.18
C THR A 23 29.68 21.13 -26.29
N SER A 24 29.40 21.79 -25.16
CA SER A 24 29.31 23.26 -25.11
C SER A 24 29.52 23.77 -23.69
N VAL A 25 30.73 24.28 -23.46
CA VAL A 25 31.16 25.11 -22.34
C VAL A 25 30.55 26.51 -22.47
N LYS A 26 29.98 27.07 -21.40
CA LYS A 26 29.98 28.53 -21.21
C LYS A 26 29.91 28.91 -19.73
N ALA A 27 30.96 29.63 -19.33
CA ALA A 27 31.20 30.24 -18.04
C ALA A 27 30.16 31.32 -17.70
N GLY A 28 29.84 31.46 -16.41
CA GLY A 28 28.89 32.44 -15.86
C GLY A 28 29.49 33.84 -15.65
N PRO A 29 28.88 34.63 -14.75
CA PRO A 29 29.64 35.65 -14.04
C PRO A 29 29.34 35.73 -12.52
N SER A 30 30.44 35.85 -11.77
CA SER A 30 30.72 36.73 -10.63
C SER A 30 29.74 36.85 -9.43
N VAL A 31 30.30 36.47 -8.29
CA VAL A 31 30.00 36.82 -6.89
C VAL A 31 30.20 38.33 -6.64
N PRO A 32 29.54 38.91 -5.62
CA PRO A 32 30.25 39.80 -4.71
C PRO A 32 30.20 39.33 -3.25
N ALA A 33 31.37 39.39 -2.63
CA ALA A 33 31.59 39.18 -1.21
C ALA A 33 31.15 40.44 -0.43
N GLY A 34 30.52 40.22 0.74
CA GLY A 34 30.18 41.29 1.67
C GLY A 34 29.81 40.69 3.03
N SER A 35 30.81 40.57 3.88
CA SER A 35 30.73 40.08 5.25
C SER A 35 30.12 41.14 6.19
N SER A 36 29.25 40.71 7.11
CA SER A 36 29.16 41.33 8.44
C SER A 36 28.52 40.42 9.50
N LYS A 37 29.33 40.25 10.53
CA LYS A 37 29.23 39.63 11.86
C LYS A 37 27.91 39.79 12.66
N LYS A 38 27.58 38.68 13.35
CA LYS A 38 27.35 38.53 14.81
C LYS A 38 25.90 38.63 15.33
N GLY A 39 25.42 37.51 15.86
CA GLY A 39 24.20 37.40 16.66
C GLY A 39 23.91 35.97 17.09
N THR A 40 24.59 35.50 18.14
CA THR A 40 24.44 34.18 18.76
C THR A 40 23.13 34.11 19.55
N LYS A 41 22.26 33.14 19.26
CA LYS A 41 21.30 32.56 20.23
C LYS A 41 21.05 31.11 19.84
N GLY A 42 21.15 30.23 20.84
CA GLY A 42 21.39 28.79 20.70
C GLY A 42 20.42 28.08 19.77
N LYS A 43 20.99 27.41 18.76
CA LYS A 43 20.34 26.25 18.13
C LYS A 43 20.62 25.05 19.02
N GLU A 44 19.58 24.52 19.64
CA GLU A 44 19.58 23.11 20.04
C GLU A 44 19.92 22.26 18.80
N PRO A 45 20.80 21.25 18.91
CA PRO A 45 21.08 20.38 17.79
C PRO A 45 19.83 19.57 17.44
N ALA A 46 19.24 19.91 16.30
CA ALA A 46 18.34 19.04 15.55
C ALA A 46 19.15 17.81 15.12
N GLY A 47 19.09 16.77 15.94
CA GLY A 47 19.84 15.54 15.78
C GLY A 47 19.22 14.44 16.62
N LYS A 48 17.91 14.20 16.41
CA LYS A 48 17.37 12.87 16.64
C LYS A 48 17.20 12.24 15.28
N ASP A 49 18.12 11.35 14.95
CA ASP A 49 17.88 10.27 14.01
C ASP A 49 16.58 9.58 14.44
N ASN A 50 15.49 9.85 13.72
CA ASN A 50 14.27 9.06 13.78
C ASN A 50 14.49 7.78 12.96
N THR A 51 15.55 7.03 13.28
CA THR A 51 15.87 5.74 12.65
C THR A 51 15.07 4.59 13.26
N ASP A 52 14.38 4.79 14.37
CA ASP A 52 13.54 3.76 14.95
C ASP A 52 12.09 3.96 14.55
N GLY A 53 11.63 3.12 13.61
CA GLY A 53 10.23 2.96 13.21
C GLY A 53 9.32 2.39 14.32
N GLY A 54 9.58 2.76 15.59
CA GLY A 54 8.91 2.28 16.79
C GLY A 54 7.60 3.00 17.13
N GLU A 55 7.36 4.21 16.62
CA GLU A 55 6.19 5.01 17.02
C GLU A 55 4.96 4.89 16.07
N LEU A 56 5.05 4.09 15.01
CA LEU A 56 4.00 4.00 13.97
C LEU A 56 3.16 2.72 14.04
N GLU A 57 3.48 1.78 14.93
CA GLU A 57 2.59 0.69 15.33
C GLU A 57 1.84 1.14 16.59
N GLY A 58 0.75 1.87 16.42
CA GLY A 58 -0.10 2.26 17.55
C GLY A 58 -0.01 3.71 17.98
N GLY A 59 -0.02 4.65 17.02
CA GLY A 59 -0.73 5.91 17.29
C GLY A 59 -2.11 5.61 17.92
N PRO A 60 -2.76 6.55 18.63
CA PRO A 60 -3.96 6.25 19.44
C PRO A 60 -5.16 5.68 18.68
N VAL A 61 -5.04 5.50 17.37
CA VAL A 61 -6.06 5.18 16.39
C VAL A 61 -5.64 3.89 15.65
N LEU A 62 -6.59 2.99 15.38
CA LEU A 62 -6.40 1.65 14.84
C LEU A 62 -5.73 0.64 15.79
N LYS A 63 -5.94 0.75 17.11
CA LYS A 63 -5.28 -0.11 18.13
C LYS A 63 -5.46 -1.62 17.92
N THR A 64 -6.58 -2.01 17.34
CA THR A 64 -6.94 -3.41 17.06
C THR A 64 -6.44 -3.89 15.70
N ALA A 65 -5.88 -3.00 14.87
CA ALA A 65 -5.31 -3.38 13.60
C ALA A 65 -3.96 -4.08 13.77
N ARG A 66 -3.68 -4.98 12.84
CA ARG A 66 -2.53 -5.86 12.91
C ARG A 66 -1.31 -5.20 12.28
N SER A 67 -0.15 -5.49 12.85
CA SER A 67 1.14 -4.94 12.42
C SER A 67 1.35 -5.10 10.91
N ALA A 68 2.04 -4.13 10.30
CA ALA A 68 2.49 -4.22 8.91
C ALA A 68 3.51 -5.36 8.67
N LYS A 69 3.94 -6.07 9.72
CA LYS A 69 4.80 -7.24 9.60
C LYS A 69 4.01 -8.51 9.31
N THR A 70 2.68 -8.54 9.41
CA THR A 70 1.92 -9.76 9.12
C THR A 70 1.85 -10.01 7.62
N PRO A 71 1.92 -11.27 7.18
CA PRO A 71 1.79 -11.60 5.76
C PRO A 71 0.38 -11.28 5.24
N LEU A 72 0.29 -10.90 3.97
CA LEU A 72 -0.99 -10.78 3.28
C LEU A 72 -1.43 -12.15 2.74
N PRO A 73 -2.74 -12.44 2.74
CA PRO A 73 -3.25 -13.67 2.16
C PRO A 73 -3.01 -13.68 0.64
N GLN A 74 -2.68 -14.85 0.10
CA GLN A 74 -2.39 -15.05 -1.33
C GLN A 74 -3.68 -15.18 -2.15
N ILE A 75 -4.53 -14.16 -2.10
CA ILE A 75 -5.80 -14.07 -2.84
C ILE A 75 -6.01 -12.66 -3.38
N VAL A 76 -6.89 -12.48 -4.34
CA VAL A 76 -7.23 -11.14 -4.81
C VAL A 76 -7.82 -10.29 -3.67
N LEU A 77 -7.28 -9.09 -3.48
CA LEU A 77 -7.78 -8.09 -2.52
C LEU A 77 -8.08 -6.78 -3.24
N GLY A 78 -9.24 -6.19 -2.97
CA GLY A 78 -9.58 -4.83 -3.40
C GLY A 78 -9.08 -3.77 -2.42
N ALA A 79 -9.00 -2.51 -2.85
CA ALA A 79 -8.56 -1.38 -2.02
C ALA A 79 -9.33 -1.25 -0.69
N ARG A 80 -10.65 -1.54 -0.70
CA ARG A 80 -11.48 -1.51 0.52
C ARG A 80 -11.11 -2.62 1.51
N GLU A 81 -10.85 -3.84 1.05
CA GLU A 81 -10.39 -4.93 1.91
C GLU A 81 -9.01 -4.64 2.49
N LEU A 82 -8.10 -4.12 1.65
CA LEU A 82 -6.78 -3.68 2.07
C LEU A 82 -6.86 -2.63 3.18
N CYS A 83 -7.66 -1.57 3.00
CA CYS A 83 -7.80 -0.53 4.01
C CYS A 83 -8.52 -1.02 5.28
N THR A 84 -9.41 -2.00 5.16
CA THR A 84 -10.20 -2.50 6.30
C THR A 84 -9.40 -3.46 7.18
N TYR A 85 -8.83 -4.50 6.57
CA TYR A 85 -8.19 -5.60 7.31
C TYR A 85 -6.69 -5.40 7.50
N PHE A 86 -6.04 -4.62 6.62
CA PHE A 86 -4.58 -4.42 6.60
C PHE A 86 -4.18 -2.93 6.57
N PRO A 87 -4.71 -2.07 7.46
CA PRO A 87 -4.49 -0.63 7.35
C PRO A 87 -3.03 -0.21 7.60
N HIS A 88 -2.26 -1.00 8.39
CA HIS A 88 -0.85 -0.71 8.64
C HIS A 88 0.05 -1.05 7.44
N HIS A 89 -0.43 -1.85 6.48
CA HIS A 89 0.29 -2.17 5.24
C HIS A 89 0.40 -0.98 4.28
N ALA A 90 -0.20 0.17 4.58
CA ALA A 90 0.13 1.44 3.92
C ALA A 90 1.63 1.81 4.03
N ARG A 91 2.37 1.20 4.96
CA ARG A 91 3.84 1.28 5.04
C ARG A 91 4.57 0.49 3.94
N TRP A 92 3.87 -0.31 3.17
CA TRP A 92 4.46 -1.08 2.08
C TRP A 92 4.36 -0.26 0.79
N PRO A 93 5.47 0.00 0.08
CA PRO A 93 5.43 0.93 -1.05
C PRO A 93 4.43 0.54 -2.14
N ARG A 94 4.42 -0.72 -2.57
CA ARG A 94 3.48 -1.18 -3.61
C ARG A 94 2.02 -1.12 -3.19
N TYR A 95 1.72 -1.43 -1.93
CA TYR A 95 0.37 -1.28 -1.37
C TYR A 95 -0.09 0.17 -1.50
N LEU A 96 0.72 1.12 -1.02
CA LEU A 96 0.31 2.52 -0.98
C LEU A 96 0.28 3.12 -2.38
N LEU A 97 1.29 2.87 -3.20
CA LEU A 97 1.35 3.35 -4.59
C LEU A 97 0.18 2.81 -5.43
N ARG A 98 -0.25 1.55 -5.22
CA ARG A 98 -1.46 1.02 -5.87
C ARG A 98 -2.70 1.85 -5.53
N LEU A 99 -2.88 2.21 -4.26
CA LEU A 99 -4.01 3.07 -3.85
C LEU A 99 -3.89 4.45 -4.51
N LEU A 100 -2.72 5.09 -4.40
CA LEU A 100 -2.49 6.42 -4.98
C LEU A 100 -2.73 6.45 -6.49
N ARG A 101 -2.23 5.43 -7.21
CA ARG A 101 -2.43 5.23 -8.66
C ARG A 101 -3.91 5.14 -9.04
N ASN A 102 -4.75 4.62 -8.15
CA ASN A 102 -6.20 4.55 -8.33
C ASN A 102 -6.94 5.76 -7.70
N ASP A 103 -6.28 6.91 -7.66
CA ASP A 103 -6.79 8.20 -7.16
C ASP A 103 -7.19 8.26 -5.68
N TRP A 104 -6.84 7.25 -4.88
CA TRP A 104 -7.04 7.32 -3.44
C TRP A 104 -6.07 8.35 -2.86
N ARG A 105 -6.59 9.47 -2.39
CA ARG A 105 -5.76 10.48 -1.70
C ARG A 105 -5.59 10.07 -0.24
N TYR A 106 -4.59 10.64 0.42
CA TYR A 106 -4.25 10.32 1.81
C TYR A 106 -5.47 10.35 2.75
N LYS A 107 -6.27 11.42 2.65
CA LYS A 107 -7.53 11.57 3.39
C LYS A 107 -8.55 10.46 3.08
N ASP A 108 -8.66 10.00 1.83
CA ASP A 108 -9.58 8.91 1.48
C ASP A 108 -9.12 7.57 2.08
N ILE A 109 -7.82 7.29 2.03
CA ILE A 109 -7.23 6.08 2.64
C ILE A 109 -7.44 6.11 4.16
N ALA A 110 -7.11 7.24 4.80
CA ALA A 110 -7.34 7.44 6.24
C ALA A 110 -8.82 7.23 6.59
N LYS A 111 -9.72 7.89 5.86
CA LYS A 111 -11.17 7.76 6.04
C LYS A 111 -11.65 6.32 5.94
N ALA A 112 -11.17 5.56 4.95
CA ALA A 112 -11.50 4.15 4.79
C ALA A 112 -11.07 3.29 5.99
N GLN A 113 -9.83 3.46 6.44
CA GLN A 113 -9.25 2.70 7.55
C GLN A 113 -9.97 3.00 8.88
N LEU A 114 -10.28 4.28 9.13
CA LEU A 114 -10.95 4.74 10.34
C LEU A 114 -12.42 4.34 10.37
N TYR A 115 -13.13 4.51 9.25
CA TYR A 115 -14.53 4.14 9.15
C TYR A 115 -14.73 2.65 9.41
N ALA A 116 -13.87 1.80 8.87
CA ALA A 116 -13.92 0.35 9.09
C ALA A 116 -13.95 -0.03 10.58
N ARG A 117 -13.32 0.76 11.45
CA ARG A 117 -13.20 0.51 12.90
C ARG A 117 -14.09 1.41 13.76
N ALA A 118 -15.00 2.17 13.16
CA ALA A 118 -15.83 3.17 13.84
C ALA A 118 -15.01 4.23 14.62
N GLU A 119 -13.81 4.57 14.13
CA GLU A 119 -12.92 5.57 14.74
C GLU A 119 -12.82 6.85 13.89
N LEU A 120 -13.74 7.06 12.95
CA LEU A 120 -13.75 8.23 12.06
C LEU A 120 -14.22 9.48 12.81
N THR A 121 -13.27 10.24 13.33
CA THR A 121 -13.46 11.59 13.88
C THR A 121 -12.57 12.57 13.13
N LYS A 122 -12.84 13.88 13.23
CA LYS A 122 -12.03 14.91 12.59
C LYS A 122 -10.55 14.85 13.00
N ASP A 123 -10.28 14.66 14.29
CA ASP A 123 -8.92 14.60 14.83
C ASP A 123 -8.20 13.32 14.40
N ASN A 124 -8.88 12.18 14.46
CA ASN A 124 -8.32 10.90 14.00
C ASN A 124 -8.05 10.93 12.50
N LEU A 125 -8.95 11.52 11.71
CA LEU A 125 -8.79 11.67 10.27
C LEU A 125 -7.55 12.51 9.95
N LYS A 126 -7.39 13.66 10.61
CA LYS A 126 -6.20 14.50 10.43
C LYS A 126 -4.91 13.75 10.80
N SER A 127 -4.88 13.15 11.99
CA SER A 127 -3.69 12.42 12.47
C SER A 127 -3.31 11.29 11.50
N ARG A 128 -4.30 10.54 11.01
CA ARG A 128 -4.05 9.42 10.10
C ARG A 128 -3.68 9.88 8.69
N ASP A 129 -4.30 10.94 8.18
CA ASP A 129 -3.95 11.59 6.92
C ASP A 129 -2.47 12.04 6.92
N ASP A 130 -2.05 12.75 7.98
CA ASP A 130 -0.66 13.18 8.17
C ASP A 130 0.30 11.96 8.20
N ALA A 131 -0.07 10.88 8.89
CA ALA A 131 0.73 9.65 8.94
C ALA A 131 0.87 8.96 7.57
N ILE A 132 -0.21 8.88 6.79
CA ILE A 132 -0.18 8.29 5.44
C ILE A 132 0.63 9.17 4.49
N ARG A 133 0.53 10.49 4.61
CA ARG A 133 1.38 11.43 3.85
C ARG A 133 2.86 11.19 4.12
N GLN A 134 3.28 11.04 5.38
CA GLN A 134 4.67 10.72 5.71
C GLN A 134 5.10 9.37 5.14
N GLN A 135 4.26 8.34 5.28
CA GLN A 135 4.52 7.02 4.70
C GLN A 135 4.66 7.06 3.18
N SER A 136 3.85 7.89 2.49
CA SER A 136 3.94 8.07 1.05
C SER A 136 5.29 8.62 0.61
N LEU A 137 5.82 9.62 1.32
CA LEU A 137 7.14 10.19 1.02
C LEU A 137 8.22 9.14 1.19
N THR A 138 8.25 8.47 2.35
CA THR A 138 9.21 7.39 2.62
C THR A 138 9.12 6.27 1.57
N ASN A 139 7.91 5.84 1.24
CA ASN A 139 7.68 4.76 0.29
C ASN A 139 8.11 5.16 -1.12
N GLY A 140 7.82 6.38 -1.57
CA GLY A 140 8.23 6.87 -2.88
C GLY A 140 9.74 7.01 -2.99
N HIS A 141 10.41 7.55 -1.95
CA HIS A 141 11.87 7.63 -1.91
C HIS A 141 12.51 6.26 -2.06
N ILE A 142 11.99 5.25 -1.36
CA ILE A 142 12.55 3.90 -1.40
C ILE A 142 12.20 3.18 -2.70
N TYR A 143 10.95 3.30 -3.16
CA TYR A 143 10.47 2.58 -4.35
C TYR A 143 11.05 3.12 -5.65
N TYR A 144 11.32 4.43 -5.73
CA TYR A 144 11.94 5.04 -6.91
C TYR A 144 13.44 5.30 -6.73
N ASN A 145 13.99 5.04 -5.53
CA ASN A 145 15.35 5.38 -5.14
C ASN A 145 15.70 6.84 -5.46
N ASP A 146 14.76 7.72 -5.12
CA ASP A 146 14.83 9.14 -5.38
C ASP A 146 14.44 9.92 -4.12
N ASN A 147 15.45 10.49 -3.44
CA ASN A 147 15.26 11.28 -2.22
C ASN A 147 14.58 12.63 -2.47
N SER A 148 14.44 13.06 -3.73
CA SER A 148 13.68 14.24 -4.12
C SER A 148 12.25 13.91 -4.54
N TRP A 149 11.87 12.63 -4.53
CA TRP A 149 10.54 12.21 -4.94
C TRP A 149 9.47 12.86 -4.08
N THR A 150 8.49 13.48 -4.75
CA THR A 150 7.26 13.92 -4.09
C THR A 150 6.06 13.38 -4.84
N MET A 151 4.98 13.14 -4.11
CA MET A 151 3.71 12.75 -4.72
C MET A 151 3.18 13.83 -5.69
N GLN A 152 3.43 15.10 -5.39
CA GLN A 152 3.02 16.20 -6.26
C GLN A 152 3.72 16.13 -7.61
N ASP A 153 5.04 15.93 -7.61
CA ASP A 153 5.83 15.79 -8.84
C ASP A 153 5.43 14.52 -9.59
N TRP A 154 5.24 13.42 -8.86
CA TRP A 154 4.81 12.14 -9.43
C TRP A 154 3.51 12.25 -10.24
N PHE A 155 2.51 12.98 -9.73
CA PHE A 155 1.28 13.25 -10.49
C PHE A 155 1.45 14.36 -11.54
N ARG A 156 2.13 15.46 -11.23
CA ARG A 156 2.30 16.61 -12.14
C ARG A 156 3.03 16.19 -13.42
N ASP A 157 4.08 15.39 -13.25
CA ASP A 157 4.96 14.98 -14.33
C ASP A 157 4.40 13.76 -15.08
N HIS A 158 3.16 13.34 -14.75
CA HIS A 158 2.46 12.21 -15.35
C HIS A 158 3.34 10.95 -15.37
N HIS A 159 4.02 10.67 -14.26
CA HIS A 159 4.87 9.49 -14.14
C HIS A 159 4.07 8.24 -14.56
N ALA A 160 4.67 7.29 -15.28
CA ALA A 160 3.96 6.13 -15.85
C ALA A 160 3.17 5.33 -14.79
N ASP A 161 3.66 5.33 -13.54
CA ASP A 161 3.00 4.69 -12.40
C ASP A 161 1.92 5.53 -11.70
N SER A 162 1.87 6.84 -11.96
CA SER A 162 0.85 7.73 -11.38
C SER A 162 -0.49 7.62 -12.10
N ALA A 163 -0.48 7.18 -13.36
CA ALA A 163 -1.68 7.00 -14.16
C ALA A 163 -2.47 5.75 -13.70
N PRO A 164 -3.81 5.84 -13.55
CA PRO A 164 -4.64 4.67 -13.29
C PRO A 164 -4.38 3.54 -14.27
N TYR A 165 -4.69 2.31 -13.86
CA TYR A 165 -4.60 1.18 -14.79
C TYR A 165 -5.56 1.41 -15.97
N PRO A 166 -5.08 1.52 -17.23
CA PRO A 166 -5.92 1.80 -18.37
C PRO A 166 -7.03 0.76 -18.54
N ALA A 167 -8.22 1.25 -18.85
CA ALA A 167 -9.36 0.42 -19.20
C ALA A 167 -9.07 -0.37 -20.48
N GLY A 168 -9.10 -1.70 -20.41
CA GLY A 168 -8.95 -2.58 -21.57
C GLY A 168 -7.56 -3.18 -21.77
N ALA A 169 -6.55 -2.74 -21.02
CA ALA A 169 -5.33 -3.53 -20.91
C ALA A 169 -5.62 -4.75 -20.03
N ASN A 170 -5.34 -5.95 -20.55
CA ASN A 170 -5.25 -7.13 -19.70
C ASN A 170 -4.11 -6.84 -18.73
N TYR A 171 -4.46 -6.52 -17.49
CA TYR A 171 -3.54 -6.52 -16.37
C TYR A 171 -3.72 -7.86 -15.65
N PRO A 172 -3.22 -8.98 -16.20
CA PRO A 172 -3.35 -10.30 -15.59
C PRO A 172 -2.52 -10.42 -14.31
N HIS A 173 -2.15 -9.31 -13.67
CA HIS A 173 -1.25 -9.27 -12.52
C HIS A 173 -1.73 -8.36 -11.40
N VAL A 174 -2.52 -7.28 -11.64
CA VAL A 174 -2.95 -6.33 -10.58
C VAL A 174 -3.87 -6.98 -9.54
N TYR A 175 -4.51 -8.07 -9.93
CA TYR A 175 -5.43 -8.83 -9.10
C TYR A 175 -5.10 -10.32 -9.16
N THR A 176 -3.87 -10.70 -9.48
CA THR A 176 -3.52 -12.12 -9.62
C THR A 176 -2.85 -12.63 -8.35
N PRO A 177 -3.46 -13.64 -7.70
CA PRO A 177 -2.88 -14.26 -6.52
C PRO A 177 -1.44 -14.72 -6.79
N GLY A 178 -0.51 -14.40 -5.88
CA GLY A 178 0.89 -14.83 -5.95
C GLY A 178 1.81 -14.04 -6.89
N LEU A 179 1.31 -13.21 -7.82
CA LEU A 179 2.15 -12.35 -8.65
C LEU A 179 2.19 -10.90 -8.16
N ASP A 180 1.04 -10.34 -7.77
CA ASP A 180 1.03 -8.98 -7.18
C ASP A 180 1.64 -9.01 -5.78
N GLN A 181 1.14 -9.91 -4.94
CA GLN A 181 1.41 -9.94 -3.49
C GLN A 181 2.78 -10.49 -3.12
N ALA A 182 3.36 -11.36 -3.94
CA ALA A 182 4.72 -11.85 -3.70
C ALA A 182 5.77 -10.72 -3.82
N ALA A 183 5.43 -9.66 -4.56
CA ALA A 183 6.25 -8.46 -4.68
C ALA A 183 5.87 -7.36 -3.66
N TRP A 184 4.91 -7.63 -2.77
CA TRP A 184 4.51 -6.68 -1.72
C TRP A 184 5.22 -7.02 -0.40
N GLY A 185 5.63 -5.99 0.31
CA GLY A 185 6.34 -6.17 1.57
C GLY A 185 6.94 -4.86 2.07
N PRO A 186 7.53 -4.90 3.28
CA PRO A 186 8.17 -3.74 3.87
C PRO A 186 9.36 -3.30 3.02
N ALA A 187 9.49 -2.00 2.86
CA ALA A 187 10.68 -1.38 2.31
C ALA A 187 11.91 -1.75 3.17
N SER A 188 12.98 -2.27 2.55
CA SER A 188 14.29 -2.34 3.20
C SER A 188 15.03 -1.04 2.94
N GLN A 189 15.67 -0.46 3.96
CA GLN A 189 16.28 0.87 3.87
C GLN A 189 17.49 0.93 2.93
N ASN A 190 18.08 -0.22 2.52
CA ASN A 190 19.37 -0.24 1.84
C ASN A 190 19.46 -1.09 0.57
N THR A 191 18.40 -1.83 0.21
CA THR A 191 18.36 -2.62 -1.02
C THR A 191 16.94 -2.68 -1.58
N TRP A 192 16.82 -2.58 -2.90
CA TRP A 192 15.59 -2.75 -3.69
C TRP A 192 14.85 -4.08 -3.44
N THR A 193 15.46 -5.00 -2.70
CA THR A 193 14.80 -6.17 -2.17
C THR A 193 13.89 -5.75 -1.02
N LEU A 194 12.59 -6.07 -1.19
CA LEU A 194 11.64 -6.19 -0.09
C LEU A 194 12.37 -6.86 1.07
N ALA A 195 12.32 -6.28 2.27
CA ALA A 195 12.95 -6.90 3.42
C ALA A 195 12.20 -8.19 3.75
N ALA A 196 12.55 -9.30 3.08
CA ALA A 196 11.97 -10.61 3.30
C ALA A 196 12.16 -11.07 4.76
N GLY A 197 13.14 -10.50 5.47
CA GLY A 197 13.37 -10.72 6.90
C GLY A 197 12.48 -9.90 7.85
N ASN A 198 11.65 -8.97 7.36
CA ASN A 198 10.80 -8.10 8.19
C ASN A 198 9.32 -8.48 8.18
N VAL A 199 8.89 -9.44 7.35
CA VAL A 199 7.55 -10.02 7.40
C VAL A 199 7.60 -11.24 8.32
N SER A 200 6.71 -11.27 9.31
CA SER A 200 6.56 -12.38 10.24
C SER A 200 6.15 -13.65 9.50
N THR A 201 6.68 -14.79 9.93
CA THR A 201 6.22 -16.11 9.52
C THR A 201 4.91 -16.51 10.23
N THR A 202 4.57 -15.83 11.33
CA THR A 202 3.32 -16.04 12.06
C THR A 202 2.14 -15.60 11.20
N GLN A 203 1.28 -16.57 10.88
CA GLN A 203 0.08 -16.33 10.08
C GLN A 203 -1.02 -15.69 10.93
N LEU A 204 -1.80 -14.84 10.29
CA LEU A 204 -2.89 -14.13 10.94
C LEU A 204 -4.14 -15.02 11.00
N THR A 205 -4.70 -15.20 12.19
CA THR A 205 -5.97 -15.91 12.35
C THR A 205 -7.13 -15.08 11.80
N PHE A 206 -8.24 -15.73 11.48
CA PHE A 206 -9.46 -15.03 11.06
C PHE A 206 -10.01 -14.12 12.15
N LEU A 207 -9.94 -14.55 13.41
CA LEU A 207 -10.32 -13.74 14.56
C LEU A 207 -9.51 -12.44 14.61
N GLU A 208 -8.20 -12.52 14.42
CA GLU A 208 -7.34 -11.34 14.49
C GLU A 208 -7.53 -10.37 13.32
N MET A 209 -7.92 -10.86 12.13
CA MET A 209 -8.34 -9.98 11.02
C MET A 209 -9.68 -9.31 11.30
N TRP A 210 -10.59 -10.04 11.93
CA TRP A 210 -11.96 -9.60 12.21
C TRP A 210 -12.03 -8.59 13.36
N GLN A 211 -11.15 -8.75 14.35
CA GLN A 211 -11.23 -8.02 15.60
C GLN A 211 -11.15 -6.49 15.41
N GLY A 212 -12.15 -5.80 15.97
CA GLY A 212 -12.26 -4.35 15.93
C GLY A 212 -12.72 -3.76 14.59
N VAL A 213 -13.04 -4.60 13.59
CA VAL A 213 -13.75 -4.16 12.40
C VAL A 213 -15.24 -4.12 12.72
N VAL A 214 -15.86 -2.97 12.48
CA VAL A 214 -17.30 -2.73 12.69
C VAL A 214 -18.01 -2.58 11.34
N ASN A 215 -17.38 -1.86 10.40
CA ASN A 215 -17.93 -1.60 9.08
C ASN A 215 -17.16 -2.41 8.03
N HIS A 216 -17.61 -3.64 7.79
CA HIS A 216 -17.04 -4.52 6.78
C HIS A 216 -17.34 -4.02 5.36
N PRO A 217 -16.47 -4.31 4.37
CA PRO A 217 -16.80 -4.12 2.97
C PRO A 217 -18.06 -4.88 2.56
N THR A 218 -18.85 -4.34 1.63
CA THR A 218 -20.11 -4.94 1.17
C THR A 218 -20.25 -4.84 -0.35
N GLY A 219 -21.12 -5.67 -0.95
CA GLY A 219 -21.42 -5.60 -2.38
C GLY A 219 -20.16 -5.78 -3.25
N GLN A 220 -19.91 -4.85 -4.16
CA GLN A 220 -18.73 -4.90 -5.05
C GLN A 220 -17.40 -4.64 -4.31
N ASP A 221 -17.43 -4.18 -3.06
CA ASP A 221 -16.22 -4.00 -2.24
C ASP A 221 -15.89 -5.23 -1.39
N ALA A 222 -16.82 -6.20 -1.28
CA ALA A 222 -16.63 -7.44 -0.54
C ALA A 222 -15.98 -8.51 -1.43
N GLY A 223 -14.66 -8.50 -1.48
CA GLY A 223 -13.89 -9.57 -2.10
C GLY A 223 -13.98 -10.89 -1.34
N VAL A 224 -13.19 -11.87 -1.81
CA VAL A 224 -13.19 -13.24 -1.28
C VAL A 224 -12.82 -13.26 0.21
N LEU A 225 -11.87 -12.41 0.63
CA LEU A 225 -11.47 -12.35 2.04
C LEU A 225 -12.65 -11.97 2.94
N THR A 226 -13.35 -10.88 2.59
CA THR A 226 -14.52 -10.41 3.34
C THR A 226 -15.59 -11.49 3.44
N GLN A 227 -15.89 -12.16 2.32
CA GLN A 227 -16.90 -13.23 2.29
C GLN A 227 -16.51 -14.42 3.18
N ILE A 228 -15.23 -14.84 3.14
CA ILE A 228 -14.71 -15.91 3.99
C ILE A 228 -14.81 -15.53 5.46
N LEU A 229 -14.39 -14.31 5.82
CA LEU A 229 -14.43 -13.85 7.21
C LEU A 229 -15.86 -13.79 7.76
N HIS A 230 -16.82 -13.31 6.98
CA HIS A 230 -18.24 -13.35 7.35
C HIS A 230 -18.73 -14.79 7.55
N TRP A 231 -18.43 -15.69 6.61
CA TRP A 231 -18.80 -17.10 6.74
C TRP A 231 -18.15 -17.78 7.95
N ALA A 232 -16.86 -17.55 8.17
CA ALA A 232 -16.09 -18.10 9.28
C ALA A 232 -16.64 -17.61 10.62
N SER A 233 -17.08 -16.35 10.72
CA SER A 233 -17.72 -15.81 11.92
C SER A 233 -19.01 -16.57 12.29
N GLN A 234 -19.73 -17.08 11.29
CA GLN A 234 -20.94 -17.90 11.49
C GLN A 234 -20.62 -19.32 11.97
N GLN A 235 -19.38 -19.79 11.81
CA GLN A 235 -18.91 -21.08 12.35
C GLN A 235 -18.52 -21.00 13.83
N GLY A 236 -18.41 -19.79 14.38
CA GLY A 236 -18.12 -19.53 15.79
C GLY A 236 -16.65 -19.24 16.11
N ASP A 237 -16.41 -18.80 17.34
CA ASP A 237 -15.10 -18.29 17.80
C ASP A 237 -13.97 -19.32 17.72
N PHE A 238 -14.28 -20.59 17.96
CA PHE A 238 -13.30 -21.67 17.81
C PHE A 238 -12.78 -21.76 16.38
N TYR A 239 -13.67 -21.66 15.39
CA TYR A 239 -13.28 -21.67 13.99
C TYR A 239 -12.42 -20.44 13.65
N MET A 240 -12.87 -19.26 14.06
CA MET A 240 -12.18 -17.99 13.83
C MET A 240 -10.77 -17.94 14.45
N SER A 241 -10.58 -18.54 15.62
CA SER A 241 -9.29 -18.52 16.34
C SER A 241 -8.32 -19.61 15.91
N THR A 242 -8.80 -20.67 15.24
CA THR A 242 -7.95 -21.80 14.80
C THR A 242 -7.57 -21.75 13.33
N HIS A 243 -8.32 -21.02 12.50
CA HIS A 243 -8.04 -20.87 11.07
C HIS A 243 -7.32 -19.55 10.77
N THR A 244 -6.46 -19.59 9.77
CA THR A 244 -5.56 -18.51 9.38
C THR A 244 -5.64 -18.20 7.89
N VAL A 245 -4.96 -17.13 7.47
CA VAL A 245 -4.84 -16.76 6.05
C VAL A 245 -4.32 -17.88 5.14
N THR A 246 -3.56 -18.85 5.64
CA THR A 246 -3.07 -19.98 4.84
C THR A 246 -4.14 -21.03 4.56
N ASP A 247 -5.24 -21.03 5.30
CA ASP A 247 -6.35 -21.97 5.12
C ASP A 247 -7.31 -21.53 4.01
N ILE A 248 -7.22 -20.27 3.57
CA ILE A 248 -8.09 -19.68 2.55
C ILE A 248 -8.17 -20.52 1.27
N PRO A 249 -7.06 -20.97 0.65
CA PRO A 249 -7.14 -21.80 -0.56
C PRO A 249 -7.95 -23.09 -0.35
N ASN A 250 -7.77 -23.75 0.79
CA ASN A 250 -8.49 -24.98 1.13
C ASN A 250 -9.98 -24.69 1.37
N ILE A 251 -10.31 -23.60 2.05
CA ILE A 251 -11.69 -23.16 2.29
C ILE A 251 -12.41 -22.84 0.98
N VAL A 252 -11.75 -22.12 0.06
CA VAL A 252 -12.31 -21.82 -1.27
C VAL A 252 -12.52 -23.10 -2.07
N ALA A 253 -11.54 -24.02 -2.07
CA ALA A 253 -11.64 -25.30 -2.77
C ALA A 253 -12.76 -26.19 -2.21
N ALA A 254 -12.99 -26.19 -0.90
CA ALA A 254 -14.04 -26.98 -0.24
C ALA A 254 -15.45 -26.37 -0.39
N ASN A 255 -15.55 -25.07 -0.68
CA ASN A 255 -16.82 -24.35 -0.80
C ASN A 255 -16.98 -23.76 -2.21
N GLN A 256 -16.86 -24.62 -3.22
CA GLN A 256 -16.97 -24.21 -4.63
C GLN A 256 -18.29 -23.46 -4.85
N ASN A 257 -18.22 -22.33 -5.57
CA ASN A 257 -19.32 -21.40 -5.86
C ASN A 257 -19.82 -20.54 -4.69
N ARG A 258 -19.30 -20.71 -3.46
CA ARG A 258 -19.71 -19.88 -2.33
C ARG A 258 -18.99 -18.53 -2.30
N PHE A 259 -17.68 -18.57 -2.55
CA PHE A 259 -16.82 -17.39 -2.49
C PHE A 259 -16.46 -16.98 -3.91
N VAL A 260 -17.11 -15.92 -4.38
CA VAL A 260 -16.99 -15.47 -5.77
C VAL A 260 -16.47 -14.05 -5.76
N LEU A 261 -15.48 -13.76 -6.61
CA LEU A 261 -15.02 -12.39 -6.77
C LEU A 261 -16.17 -11.49 -7.23
N PRO A 262 -16.28 -10.27 -6.69
CA PRO A 262 -17.26 -9.31 -7.18
C PRO A 262 -17.01 -9.04 -8.66
N GLN A 263 -18.06 -8.77 -9.42
CA GLN A 263 -17.99 -8.56 -10.87
C GLN A 263 -16.94 -7.49 -11.23
N GLU A 264 -16.86 -6.43 -10.43
CA GLU A 264 -15.90 -5.35 -10.65
C GLU A 264 -14.44 -5.77 -10.47
N ALA A 265 -14.12 -6.86 -9.76
CA ALA A 265 -12.74 -7.32 -9.58
C ALA A 265 -12.07 -7.76 -10.88
N THR A 266 -12.84 -8.01 -11.94
CA THR A 266 -12.32 -8.30 -13.28
C THR A 266 -11.91 -7.04 -14.04
N ARG A 267 -12.14 -5.85 -13.46
CA ARG A 267 -11.95 -4.56 -14.12
C ARG A 267 -10.72 -3.84 -13.56
N PRO A 268 -9.95 -3.14 -14.40
CA PRO A 268 -8.81 -2.35 -13.93
C PRO A 268 -9.22 -1.17 -13.03
N ASP A 269 -10.48 -0.70 -13.15
CA ASP A 269 -11.04 0.42 -12.37
C ASP A 269 -11.72 -0.01 -11.05
N TRP A 270 -11.54 -1.25 -10.57
CA TRP A 270 -12.19 -1.73 -9.33
C TRP A 270 -11.88 -0.85 -8.12
N ASP A 271 -10.60 -0.55 -7.90
CA ASP A 271 -10.16 0.29 -6.78
C ASP A 271 -10.68 1.74 -6.90
N GLN A 272 -10.78 2.29 -8.12
CA GLN A 272 -11.37 3.62 -8.35
C GLN A 272 -12.88 3.65 -8.07
N ARG A 273 -13.62 2.61 -8.47
CA ARG A 273 -15.06 2.49 -8.17
C ARG A 273 -15.31 2.33 -6.67
N ALA A 274 -14.43 1.60 -5.99
CA ALA A 274 -14.46 1.48 -4.55
C ALA A 274 -14.26 2.83 -3.83
N LEU A 275 -13.39 3.70 -4.37
CA LEU A 275 -13.24 5.08 -3.90
C LEU A 275 -14.52 5.91 -4.09
N GLN A 276 -15.17 5.79 -5.25
CA GLN A 276 -16.44 6.49 -5.52
C GLN A 276 -17.51 6.09 -4.51
N ARG A 277 -17.65 4.79 -4.22
CA ARG A 277 -18.57 4.29 -3.19
C ARG A 277 -18.20 4.78 -1.79
N LEU A 278 -16.92 4.81 -1.44
CA LEU A 278 -16.47 5.35 -0.16
C LEU A 278 -16.92 6.82 0.00
N ARG A 279 -16.66 7.65 -1.01
CA ARG A 279 -17.02 9.08 -0.97
C ARG A 279 -18.53 9.31 -0.94
N ALA A 280 -19.30 8.46 -1.62
CA ALA A 280 -20.76 8.54 -1.64
C ALA A 280 -21.40 8.08 -0.32
N ASN A 281 -20.86 7.03 0.30
CA ASN A 281 -21.55 6.32 1.39
C ASN A 281 -20.99 6.62 2.79
N VAL A 282 -19.79 7.19 2.89
CA VAL A 282 -19.18 7.56 4.17
C VAL A 282 -19.09 9.08 4.23
N PRO A 283 -19.78 9.76 5.16
CA PRO A 283 -19.68 11.21 5.29
C PRO A 283 -18.31 11.63 5.83
N ASP A 284 -17.92 12.88 5.56
CA ASP A 284 -16.78 13.48 6.27
C ASP A 284 -17.18 13.80 7.72
N PRO A 285 -16.28 13.61 8.71
CA PRO A 285 -16.53 13.90 10.11
C PRO A 285 -16.47 15.39 10.45
#